data_AF-A0A1Q7SVF3-F1
#
_entry.id   AF-A0A1Q7SVF3-F1
#
_cell.length_a   1.000
_cell.length_b   1.000
_cell.length_c   1.000
_cell.angle_alpha   90.00
_cell.angle_beta   90.00
_cell.angle_gamma   90.00
#
_symmetry.space_group_name_H-M   'P 1'
#
loop_
_entity.id
_entity.type
_entity.pdbx_description
1 polymer ?
#
loop_
_entity_poly.entity_id
_entity_poly.type
_entity_poly.pdbx_seq_one_letter_code
_entity_poly.pdbx_strand_id
1 'polypeptide(L)'
;SNDIFYIVPEKCTECVGFHDHEACAAVCPVDCCVPNPDIPEAHELLLDRARVLHPELTISDDAPSRFKKEGAAPAAAPATPAPAAKPAAAPQPPPPAAMAPVETTGLAIPAPAEWDIPIECHRCGGGYAVPFAYFRAGVVFYCPHCQGSFVPTLSIVRGVEESLARFHARWTSAFEDFQERRRRELDQFEARQRRELEEFEQELRAIATRDKPPGATAKRRGFFTF
;
A
#
# COMPACT_ATOMS: atom_id res chain seq x y z
N SER A 1 -10.10 -14.56 7.22
CA SER A 1 -10.28 -13.68 6.05
C SER A 1 -8.92 -13.31 5.51
N ASN A 2 -8.71 -13.46 4.20
CA ASN A 2 -7.54 -12.93 3.47
C ASN A 2 -7.98 -11.78 2.55
N ASP A 3 -8.93 -10.97 3.01
CA ASP A 3 -9.53 -9.89 2.24
C ASP A 3 -8.69 -8.61 2.45
N ILE A 4 -8.24 -8.00 1.36
CA ILE A 4 -7.45 -6.76 1.39
C ILE A 4 -8.41 -5.59 1.19
N PHE A 5 -8.51 -4.72 2.19
CA PHE A 5 -9.28 -3.48 2.13
C PHE A 5 -8.34 -2.31 1.89
N TYR A 6 -8.68 -1.44 0.93
CA TYR A 6 -7.96 -0.20 0.66
C TYR A 6 -8.93 0.98 0.77
N ILE A 7 -8.43 2.10 1.31
CA ILE A 7 -9.21 3.33 1.51
C ILE A 7 -8.86 4.28 0.38
N VAL A 8 -9.87 4.78 -0.33
CA VAL A 8 -9.71 5.86 -1.32
C VAL A 8 -10.03 7.18 -0.62
N PRO A 9 -9.04 8.05 -0.35
CA PRO A 9 -9.26 9.26 0.44
C PRO A 9 -10.33 10.19 -0.16
N GLU A 10 -10.39 10.29 -1.49
CA GLU A 10 -11.34 11.13 -2.22
C GLU A 10 -12.81 10.70 -2.04
N LYS A 11 -13.05 9.47 -1.58
CA LYS A 11 -14.38 8.93 -1.30
C LYS A 11 -14.73 8.95 0.18
N CYS A 12 -13.83 9.41 1.04
CA CYS A 12 -14.08 9.51 2.46
C CYS A 12 -15.20 10.53 2.72
N THR A 13 -16.20 10.17 3.52
CA THR A 13 -17.25 11.09 3.98
C THR A 13 -17.12 11.40 5.47
N GLU A 14 -16.01 11.01 6.11
CA GLU A 14 -15.82 11.03 7.57
C GLU A 14 -17.01 10.40 8.34
N CYS A 15 -17.64 9.40 7.73
CA CYS A 15 -18.86 8.74 8.19
C CYS A 15 -20.10 9.66 8.32
N VAL A 16 -20.04 10.91 7.86
CA VAL A 16 -21.19 11.82 7.80
C VAL A 16 -22.29 11.22 6.93
N GLY A 17 -23.50 11.16 7.49
CA GLY A 17 -24.66 10.52 6.85
C GLY A 17 -24.95 9.11 7.38
N PHE A 18 -24.00 8.48 8.09
CA PHE A 18 -24.09 7.09 8.54
C PHE A 18 -23.82 6.90 10.03
N HIS A 19 -22.78 7.56 10.56
CA HIS A 19 -22.36 7.44 11.95
C HIS A 19 -21.99 8.81 12.54
N ASP A 20 -22.07 8.91 13.86
CA ASP A 20 -21.67 10.07 14.66
C ASP A 20 -20.16 10.08 14.99
N HIS A 21 -19.42 9.06 14.55
CA HIS A 21 -17.98 8.90 14.75
C HIS A 21 -17.34 8.18 13.55
N GLU A 22 -16.03 8.26 13.44
CA GLU A 22 -15.24 7.61 12.39
C GLU A 22 -15.12 6.10 12.67
N ALA A 23 -16.06 5.32 12.14
CA ALA A 23 -16.12 3.87 12.36
C ALA A 23 -14.84 3.14 11.90
N CYS A 24 -14.18 3.61 10.83
CA CYS A 24 -12.90 3.05 10.37
C CYS A 24 -11.75 3.30 11.36
N ALA A 25 -11.71 4.46 12.01
CA ALA A 25 -10.71 4.78 13.02
C ALA A 25 -10.96 3.97 14.30
N ALA A 26 -12.21 3.80 14.70
CA ALA A 26 -12.59 3.01 15.87
C ALA A 26 -12.18 1.53 15.79
N VAL A 27 -12.03 0.98 14.58
CA VAL A 27 -11.64 -0.42 14.36
C VAL A 27 -10.20 -0.59 13.85
N CYS A 28 -9.46 0.48 13.50
CA CYS A 28 -8.10 0.33 12.97
C CYS A 28 -7.15 -0.13 14.11
N PRO A 29 -6.51 -1.33 14.01
CA PRO A 29 -5.66 -1.87 15.07
C PRO A 29 -4.34 -1.09 15.27
N VAL A 30 -4.00 -0.25 14.31
CA VAL A 30 -2.73 0.49 14.24
C VAL A 30 -2.94 2.02 14.18
N ASP A 31 -4.17 2.50 14.41
CA ASP A 31 -4.53 3.92 14.43
C ASP A 31 -4.12 4.70 13.16
N CYS A 32 -4.46 4.12 12.02
CA CYS A 32 -4.03 4.56 10.69
C CYS A 32 -4.92 5.63 10.05
N CYS A 33 -6.19 5.73 10.48
CA CYS A 33 -7.22 6.52 9.81
C CYS A 33 -7.33 7.92 10.43
N VAL A 34 -6.30 8.75 10.23
CA VAL A 34 -6.22 10.10 10.81
C VAL A 34 -6.66 11.16 9.78
N PRO A 35 -7.53 12.13 10.14
CA PRO A 35 -7.91 13.24 9.27
C PRO A 35 -6.70 14.08 8.85
N ASN A 36 -6.70 14.54 7.60
CA ASN A 36 -5.63 15.39 7.10
C ASN A 36 -5.83 16.84 7.58
N PRO A 37 -4.93 17.40 8.42
CA PRO A 37 -5.08 18.76 8.95
C PRO A 37 -4.95 19.85 7.87
N ASP A 38 -4.31 19.55 6.74
CA ASP A 38 -4.12 20.49 5.64
C ASP A 38 -5.37 20.59 4.73
N ILE A 39 -6.31 19.65 4.85
CA ILE A 39 -7.51 19.56 4.01
C ILE A 39 -8.76 19.35 4.90
N PRO A 40 -9.16 20.35 5.72
CA PRO A 40 -10.38 20.24 6.51
C PRO A 40 -11.61 20.34 5.60
N GLU A 41 -12.46 19.32 5.64
CA GLU A 41 -13.70 19.28 4.87
C GLU A 41 -14.91 19.74 5.70
N ALA A 42 -15.83 20.47 5.08
CA ALA A 42 -17.03 20.95 5.74
C ALA A 42 -18.13 19.87 5.78
N HIS A 43 -18.98 19.92 6.81
CA HIS A 43 -20.09 19.00 7.02
C HIS A 43 -20.97 18.81 5.75
N GLU A 44 -21.41 19.90 5.15
CA GLU A 44 -22.29 19.87 3.97
C GLU A 44 -21.64 19.19 2.76
N LEU A 45 -20.34 19.43 2.56
CA LEU A 45 -19.57 18.81 1.46
C LEU A 45 -19.51 17.28 1.62
N LEU A 46 -19.29 16.82 2.85
CA LEU A 46 -19.22 15.40 3.18
C LEU A 46 -20.59 14.72 3.02
N LEU A 47 -21.66 15.41 3.41
CA LEU A 47 -23.04 14.92 3.28
C LEU A 47 -23.48 14.81 1.80
N ASP A 48 -23.15 15.82 0.99
CA ASP A 48 -23.42 15.78 -0.45
C ASP A 48 -22.63 14.68 -1.15
N ARG A 49 -21.36 14.47 -0.76
CA ARG A 49 -20.56 13.34 -1.25
C ARG A 49 -21.20 12.00 -0.90
N ALA A 50 -21.73 11.84 0.32
CA ALA A 50 -22.41 10.63 0.74
C ALA A 50 -23.64 10.33 -0.14
N ARG A 51 -24.44 11.35 -0.48
CA ARG A 51 -25.60 11.22 -1.38
C ARG A 51 -25.20 10.82 -2.80
N VAL A 52 -24.10 11.36 -3.30
CA VAL A 52 -23.58 11.03 -4.64
C VAL A 52 -23.04 9.60 -4.69
N LEU A 53 -22.37 9.14 -3.63
CA LEU A 53 -21.82 7.79 -3.55
C LEU A 53 -22.89 6.71 -3.34
N HIS A 54 -24.01 7.06 -2.71
CA HIS A 54 -25.11 6.16 -2.38
C HIS A 54 -26.46 6.66 -2.92
N PRO A 55 -26.65 6.72 -4.24
CA PRO A 55 -27.87 7.23 -4.86
C PRO A 55 -29.13 6.41 -4.52
N GLU A 56 -28.95 5.15 -4.09
CA GLU A 56 -30.02 4.26 -3.64
C GLU A 56 -30.50 4.53 -2.21
N LEU A 57 -29.73 5.28 -1.41
CA LEU A 57 -30.06 5.59 -0.02
C LEU A 57 -30.61 7.01 0.12
N THR A 58 -31.71 7.16 0.85
CA THR A 58 -32.26 8.48 1.18
C THR A 58 -31.58 9.04 2.43
N ILE A 59 -30.49 9.78 2.24
CA ILE A 59 -29.71 10.42 3.33
C ILE A 59 -30.25 11.83 3.59
N SER A 60 -31.02 11.98 4.68
CA SER A 60 -31.63 13.26 5.10
C SER A 60 -30.61 14.26 5.64
N ASP A 61 -30.95 15.55 5.66
CA ASP A 61 -30.11 16.60 6.27
C ASP A 61 -29.82 16.36 7.76
N ASP A 62 -30.75 15.71 8.47
CA ASP A 62 -30.63 15.36 9.89
C ASP A 62 -29.84 14.06 10.16
N ALA A 63 -29.15 13.52 9.15
CA ALA A 63 -28.39 12.28 9.30
C ALA A 63 -27.25 12.39 10.35
N PRO A 64 -26.85 11.27 10.98
CA PRO A 64 -25.82 11.23 12.00
C PRO A 64 -24.47 11.71 11.46
N SER A 65 -23.73 12.43 12.30
CA SER A 65 -22.53 13.13 11.90
C SER A 65 -21.68 13.53 13.11
N ARG A 66 -20.36 13.33 13.03
CA ARG A 66 -19.42 13.73 14.10
C ARG A 66 -19.36 15.24 14.35
N PHE A 67 -19.85 16.04 13.41
CA PHE A 67 -19.96 17.48 13.54
C PHE A 67 -21.18 17.91 14.36
N LYS A 68 -22.15 17.01 14.55
CA LYS A 68 -23.38 17.25 15.29
C LYS A 68 -23.33 16.55 16.64
N LYS A 69 -22.94 17.29 17.68
CA LYS A 69 -23.01 16.83 19.06
C LYS A 69 -24.46 16.96 19.54
N GLU A 70 -25.09 15.90 20.03
CA GLU A 70 -26.20 16.10 20.97
C GLU A 70 -25.64 16.91 22.16
N GLY A 71 -25.98 18.21 22.23
CA GLY A 71 -25.67 19.08 23.36
C GLY A 71 -24.87 20.37 23.11
N ALA A 72 -25.04 21.09 21.99
CA ALA A 72 -24.70 22.51 21.95
C ALA A 72 -25.63 23.30 20.99
N ALA A 73 -26.29 24.34 21.53
CA ALA A 73 -27.18 25.26 20.83
C ALA A 73 -26.41 26.22 19.89
N PRO A 74 -27.09 26.90 18.94
CA PRO A 74 -26.54 27.19 17.62
C PRO A 74 -25.68 28.46 17.60
N ALA A 75 -24.56 28.41 16.86
CA ALA A 75 -23.82 29.60 16.47
C ALA A 75 -24.13 29.92 15.00
N ALA A 76 -24.72 31.10 14.84
CA ALA A 76 -25.13 31.74 13.62
C ALA A 76 -24.11 31.73 12.48
N ALA A 77 -24.58 31.46 11.26
CA ALA A 77 -24.13 32.17 10.06
C ALA A 77 -24.99 33.46 9.94
N PRO A 78 -24.56 34.54 9.24
CA PRO A 78 -23.67 34.50 8.08
C PRO A 78 -22.63 35.63 7.98
N ALA A 79 -21.64 35.45 7.10
CA ALA A 79 -21.13 36.52 6.21
C ALA A 79 -20.13 35.98 5.17
N THR A 80 -20.38 36.27 3.91
CA THR A 80 -19.38 36.53 2.85
C THR A 80 -19.73 37.94 2.29
N PRO A 81 -18.82 38.75 1.69
CA PRO A 81 -17.78 38.30 0.73
C PRO A 81 -16.39 39.03 0.73
N ALA A 82 -15.38 38.31 0.19
CA ALA A 82 -14.27 38.72 -0.72
C ALA A 82 -13.26 39.85 -0.35
N PRO A 83 -12.11 40.02 -1.07
CA PRO A 83 -11.13 39.09 -1.65
C PRO A 83 -9.66 39.42 -1.23
N ALA A 84 -8.66 38.78 -1.88
CA ALA A 84 -7.20 38.97 -1.79
C ALA A 84 -6.49 38.12 -0.71
N ALA A 85 -5.32 37.50 -0.93
CA ALA A 85 -4.34 37.58 -2.00
C ALA A 85 -3.61 36.23 -2.11
N LYS A 86 -3.11 35.91 -3.31
CA LYS A 86 -2.07 34.89 -3.50
C LYS A 86 -0.81 35.26 -2.70
N PRO A 87 -0.11 34.27 -2.14
CA PRO A 87 1.34 34.25 -2.27
C PRO A 87 1.77 33.08 -3.14
N ALA A 88 2.56 33.39 -4.16
CA ALA A 88 3.33 32.40 -4.88
C ALA A 88 4.34 31.74 -3.92
N ALA A 89 4.28 30.41 -3.80
CA ALA A 89 5.35 29.62 -3.24
C ALA A 89 5.95 28.76 -4.36
N ALA A 90 7.27 28.82 -4.47
CA ALA A 90 8.13 28.22 -5.47
C ALA A 90 7.95 26.69 -5.59
N PRO A 91 8.32 26.09 -6.74
CA PRO A 91 8.20 24.64 -6.95
C PRO A 91 9.05 23.89 -5.94
N GLN A 92 8.41 22.97 -5.19
CA GLN A 92 9.14 21.98 -4.41
C GLN A 92 9.84 21.00 -5.37
N PRO A 93 11.06 20.54 -5.05
CA PRO A 93 11.73 19.51 -5.83
C PRO A 93 10.92 18.22 -5.80
N PRO A 94 10.93 17.40 -6.87
CA PRO A 94 10.19 16.15 -6.88
C PRO A 94 10.70 15.24 -5.75
N PRO A 95 9.80 14.54 -5.03
CA PRO A 95 10.21 13.52 -4.07
C PRO A 95 11.00 12.42 -4.80
N PRO A 96 12.00 11.79 -4.13
CA PRO A 96 12.73 10.68 -4.73
C PRO A 96 11.74 9.59 -5.12
N ALA A 97 11.89 9.08 -6.34
CA ALA A 97 11.07 8.03 -6.91
C ALA A 97 10.83 6.93 -5.87
N ALA A 98 9.55 6.78 -5.49
CA ALA A 98 9.10 5.67 -4.69
C ALA A 98 9.61 4.38 -5.36
N MET A 99 10.35 3.58 -4.60
CA MET A 99 10.71 2.23 -5.00
C MET A 99 9.41 1.52 -5.38
N ALA A 100 9.33 1.09 -6.64
CA ALA A 100 8.19 0.34 -7.15
C ALA A 100 7.92 -0.87 -6.22
N PRO A 101 6.65 -1.25 -6.01
CA PRO A 101 6.33 -2.44 -5.22
C PRO A 101 6.96 -3.65 -5.91
N VAL A 102 7.79 -4.37 -5.17
CA VAL A 102 8.32 -5.66 -5.62
C VAL A 102 7.12 -6.57 -5.84
N GLU A 103 6.79 -6.86 -7.10
CA GLU A 103 5.76 -7.82 -7.45
C GLU A 103 6.13 -9.17 -6.81
N THR A 104 5.42 -9.52 -5.75
CA THR A 104 5.60 -10.76 -4.99
C THR A 104 5.01 -11.93 -5.76
N THR A 105 5.67 -12.32 -6.85
CA THR A 105 5.47 -13.64 -7.47
C THR A 105 6.23 -14.70 -6.65
N GLY A 106 5.73 -14.98 -5.44
CA GLY A 106 6.28 -15.99 -4.54
C GLY A 106 5.28 -16.40 -3.46
N LEU A 107 5.44 -17.61 -2.92
CA LEU A 107 4.66 -18.07 -1.77
C LEU A 107 5.01 -17.19 -0.57
N ALA A 108 4.05 -16.44 -0.03
CA ALA A 108 4.27 -15.62 1.15
C ALA A 108 4.50 -16.54 2.37
N ILE A 109 5.69 -16.49 2.97
CA ILE A 109 5.95 -17.18 4.23
C ILE A 109 5.45 -16.30 5.38
N PRO A 110 4.72 -16.88 6.36
CA PRO A 110 4.23 -16.14 7.51
C PRO A 110 5.37 -15.54 8.34
N ALA A 111 5.10 -14.41 8.97
CA ALA A 111 6.08 -13.74 9.82
C ALA A 111 6.52 -14.68 10.96
N PRO A 112 7.77 -14.58 11.48
CA PRO A 112 8.26 -15.48 12.52
C PRO A 112 7.33 -15.60 13.75
N ALA A 113 6.63 -14.52 14.11
CA ALA A 113 5.69 -14.50 15.25
C ALA A 113 4.40 -15.31 15.02
N GLU A 114 4.03 -15.56 13.77
CA GLU A 114 2.81 -16.27 13.36
C GLU A 114 3.00 -17.79 13.31
N TRP A 115 4.23 -18.28 13.57
CA TRP A 115 4.51 -19.71 13.56
C TRP A 115 3.92 -20.40 14.79
N ASP A 116 3.31 -21.55 14.56
CA ASP A 116 2.86 -22.45 15.61
C ASP A 116 3.93 -23.52 15.89
N ILE A 117 4.26 -23.69 17.17
CA ILE A 117 5.24 -24.68 17.63
C ILE A 117 4.48 -25.95 18.01
N PRO A 118 4.75 -27.08 17.34
CA PRO A 118 4.16 -28.36 17.73
C PRO A 118 4.81 -28.88 19.01
N ILE A 119 3.99 -29.22 19.99
CA ILE A 119 4.38 -29.85 21.25
C ILE A 119 3.68 -31.20 21.37
N GLU A 120 4.45 -32.21 21.74
CA GLU A 120 3.92 -33.51 22.13
C GLU A 120 3.86 -33.61 23.66
N CYS A 121 2.68 -33.88 24.20
CA CYS A 121 2.52 -33.98 25.65
C CYS A 121 3.19 -35.24 26.20
N HIS A 122 4.16 -35.07 27.11
CA HIS A 122 4.86 -36.20 27.75
C HIS A 122 3.95 -37.13 28.58
N ARG A 123 2.75 -36.68 28.98
CA ARG A 123 1.83 -37.46 29.82
C ARG A 123 0.85 -38.31 29.00
N CYS A 124 0.26 -37.75 27.94
CA CYS A 124 -0.76 -38.44 27.15
C CYS A 124 -0.35 -38.73 25.70
N GLY A 125 0.81 -38.27 25.24
CA GLY A 125 1.25 -38.36 23.85
C GLY A 125 0.47 -37.49 22.86
N GLY A 126 -0.51 -36.72 23.33
CA GLY A 126 -1.33 -35.86 22.48
C GLY A 126 -0.53 -34.67 21.95
N GLY A 127 -0.57 -34.47 20.63
CA GLY A 127 -0.03 -33.30 19.96
C GLY A 127 -0.92 -32.07 20.15
N TYR A 128 -0.30 -30.91 20.37
CA TYR A 128 -0.95 -29.60 20.35
C TYR A 128 0.02 -28.53 19.88
N ALA A 129 -0.49 -27.38 19.46
CA ALA A 129 0.30 -26.26 18.98
C ALA A 129 0.22 -25.07 19.94
N VAL A 130 1.32 -24.31 20.03
CA VAL A 130 1.35 -23.02 20.73
C VAL A 130 1.97 -21.95 19.85
N PRO A 131 1.42 -20.73 19.80
CA PRO A 131 2.00 -19.66 19.00
C PRO A 131 3.41 -19.28 19.48
N PHE A 132 4.35 -19.16 18.56
CA PHE A 132 5.74 -18.80 18.82
C PHE A 132 5.87 -17.44 19.53
N ALA A 133 4.94 -16.52 19.27
CA ALA A 133 4.84 -15.25 19.98
C ALA A 133 4.82 -15.40 21.52
N TYR A 134 4.20 -16.47 22.04
CA TYR A 134 4.08 -16.73 23.48
C TYR A 134 5.08 -17.75 24.01
N PHE A 135 5.85 -18.40 23.14
CA PHE A 135 6.78 -19.44 23.52
C PHE A 135 8.05 -18.85 24.13
N ARG A 136 8.04 -18.71 25.46
CA ARG A 136 9.14 -18.14 26.25
C ARG A 136 9.49 -19.06 27.41
N ALA A 137 10.75 -18.98 27.84
CA ALA A 137 11.23 -19.79 28.95
C ALA A 137 10.49 -19.38 30.23
N GLY A 138 10.00 -20.36 30.98
CA GLY A 138 9.25 -20.11 32.23
C GLY A 138 7.75 -19.85 32.05
N VAL A 139 7.22 -19.72 30.83
CA VAL A 139 5.77 -19.66 30.59
C VAL A 139 5.17 -21.05 30.78
N VAL A 140 4.05 -21.14 31.51
CA VAL A 140 3.36 -22.40 31.78
C VAL A 140 2.26 -22.62 30.74
N PHE A 141 2.36 -23.72 30.01
CA PHE A 141 1.33 -24.21 29.10
C PHE A 141 0.61 -25.42 29.69
N TYR A 142 -0.67 -25.57 29.38
CA TYR A 142 -1.46 -26.73 29.77
C TYR A 142 -1.86 -27.54 28.55
N CYS A 143 -1.68 -28.86 28.62
CA CYS A 143 -2.10 -29.76 27.57
C CYS A 143 -3.65 -29.77 27.47
N PRO A 144 -4.23 -29.54 26.29
CA PRO A 144 -5.69 -29.56 26.13
C PRO A 144 -6.31 -30.95 26.34
N HIS A 145 -5.51 -32.02 26.21
CA HIS A 145 -5.98 -33.41 26.31
C HIS A 145 -6.01 -33.95 27.73
N CYS A 146 -5.03 -33.62 28.56
CA CYS A 146 -4.88 -34.20 29.91
C CYS A 146 -4.59 -33.17 31.02
N GLN A 147 -4.59 -31.88 30.69
CA GLN A 147 -4.29 -30.77 31.61
C GLN A 147 -2.90 -30.82 32.27
N GLY A 148 -1.98 -31.66 31.78
CA GLY A 148 -0.59 -31.67 32.24
C GLY A 148 0.10 -30.33 31.92
N SER A 149 0.90 -29.84 32.87
CA SER A 149 1.69 -28.61 32.70
C SER A 149 2.97 -28.88 31.92
N PHE A 150 3.33 -27.97 31.03
CA PHE A 150 4.60 -27.93 30.31
C PHE A 150 5.22 -26.54 30.43
N VAL A 151 6.49 -26.47 30.78
CA VAL A 151 7.24 -25.22 30.89
C VAL A 151 8.47 -25.33 29.98
N PRO A 152 8.57 -24.53 28.90
CA PRO A 152 9.74 -24.54 28.04
C PRO A 152 10.98 -24.12 28.82
N THR A 153 12.07 -24.86 28.63
CA THR A 153 13.39 -24.47 29.14
C THR A 153 14.06 -23.48 28.18
N LEU A 154 15.05 -22.74 28.68
CA LEU A 154 15.82 -21.81 27.86
C LEU A 154 16.46 -22.50 26.64
N SER A 155 16.94 -23.74 26.80
CA SER A 155 17.54 -24.49 25.70
C SER A 155 16.54 -24.83 24.60
N ILE A 156 15.30 -25.20 24.95
CA ILE A 156 14.25 -25.50 23.96
C ILE A 156 13.88 -24.23 23.20
N VAL A 157 13.65 -23.12 23.93
CA VAL A 157 13.28 -21.82 23.33
C VAL A 157 14.35 -21.34 22.35
N ARG A 158 15.62 -21.33 22.77
CA ARG A 158 16.74 -20.96 21.89
C ARG A 158 16.86 -21.85 20.66
N GLY A 159 16.64 -23.16 20.82
CA GLY A 159 16.66 -24.09 19.69
C GLY A 159 15.57 -23.78 18.65
N VAL A 160 14.36 -23.44 19.11
CA VAL A 160 13.27 -23.03 18.21
C VAL A 160 13.58 -21.69 17.53
N GLU A 161 14.05 -20.70 18.29
CA GLU A 161 14.45 -19.38 17.77
C GLU A 161 15.53 -19.50 16.67
N GLU A 162 16.59 -20.26 16.93
CA GLU A 162 17.69 -20.47 15.98
C GLU A 162 17.22 -21.23 14.73
N SER A 163 16.30 -22.18 14.88
CA SER A 163 15.74 -22.93 13.75
C SER A 163 14.89 -22.03 12.84
N LEU A 164 13.99 -21.25 13.43
CA LEU A 164 13.15 -20.30 12.68
C LEU A 164 14.01 -19.24 11.99
N ALA A 165 15.00 -18.68 12.69
CA ALA A 165 15.92 -17.69 12.12
C ALA A 165 16.69 -18.26 10.92
N ARG A 166 17.19 -19.48 11.02
CA ARG A 166 17.93 -20.15 9.92
C ARG A 166 17.02 -20.43 8.72
N PHE A 167 15.77 -20.84 8.97
CA PHE A 167 14.80 -21.06 7.91
C PHE A 167 14.49 -19.76 7.15
N HIS A 168 14.17 -18.69 7.89
CA HIS A 168 13.89 -17.38 7.30
C HIS A 168 15.09 -16.81 6.54
N ALA A 169 16.29 -16.88 7.10
CA ALA A 169 17.50 -16.41 6.41
C ALA A 169 17.72 -17.13 5.07
N ARG A 170 17.56 -18.46 5.06
CA ARG A 170 17.66 -19.26 3.83
C ARG A 170 16.59 -18.89 2.81
N TRP A 171 15.36 -18.68 3.26
CA TRP A 171 14.25 -18.32 2.39
C TRP A 171 14.44 -16.95 1.76
N THR A 172 14.78 -15.95 2.57
CA THR A 172 15.02 -14.58 2.11
C THR A 172 16.16 -14.54 1.10
N SER A 173 17.30 -15.17 1.39
CA SER A 173 18.44 -15.22 0.47
C SER A 173 18.07 -15.92 -0.85
N ALA A 174 17.34 -17.04 -0.81
CA ALA A 174 16.90 -17.72 -2.03
C ALA A 174 15.96 -16.85 -2.88
N PHE A 175 15.10 -16.05 -2.23
CA PHE A 175 14.22 -15.11 -2.93
C PHE A 175 14.99 -13.94 -3.54
N GLU A 176 15.94 -13.35 -2.80
CA GLU A 176 16.81 -12.28 -3.29
C GLU A 176 17.63 -12.72 -4.51
N ASP A 177 18.22 -13.91 -4.46
CA ASP A 177 18.97 -14.49 -5.58
C ASP A 177 18.08 -14.67 -6.82
N PHE A 178 16.84 -15.14 -6.62
CA PHE A 178 15.87 -15.28 -7.71
C PHE A 178 15.51 -13.94 -8.34
N GLN A 179 15.24 -12.92 -7.53
CA GLN A 179 14.91 -11.58 -8.00
C GLN A 179 16.09 -10.94 -8.74
N GLU A 180 17.31 -11.09 -8.22
CA GLU A 180 18.51 -10.59 -8.90
C GLU A 180 18.71 -11.27 -10.25
N ARG A 181 18.54 -12.60 -10.33
CA ARG A 181 18.63 -13.33 -11.58
C ARG A 181 17.59 -12.84 -12.59
N ARG A 182 16.34 -12.69 -12.18
CA ARG A 182 15.25 -12.17 -13.02
C ARG A 182 15.56 -10.77 -13.55
N ARG A 183 16.06 -9.87 -12.69
CA ARG A 183 16.48 -8.53 -13.07
C ARG A 183 17.58 -8.58 -14.15
N ARG A 184 18.61 -9.40 -13.93
CA ARG A 184 19.71 -9.56 -14.91
C ARG A 184 19.21 -10.10 -16.26
N GLU A 185 18.29 -11.07 -16.25
CA GLU A 185 17.70 -11.62 -17.47
C GLU A 185 16.86 -10.57 -18.22
N LEU A 186 16.09 -9.75 -17.51
CA LEU A 186 15.32 -8.64 -18.08
C LEU A 186 16.25 -7.59 -18.71
N ASP A 187 17.27 -7.14 -17.98
CA ASP A 187 18.22 -6.13 -18.45
C ASP A 187 18.93 -6.61 -19.74
N GLN A 188 19.31 -7.89 -19.79
CA GLN A 188 19.91 -8.49 -20.98
C GLN A 188 18.95 -8.53 -22.17
N PHE A 189 17.69 -8.85 -21.92
CA PHE A 189 16.66 -8.86 -22.96
C PHE A 189 16.42 -7.45 -23.51
N GLU A 190 16.22 -6.46 -22.64
CA GLU A 190 16.02 -5.06 -23.05
C GLU A 190 17.23 -4.48 -23.79
N ALA A 191 18.45 -4.84 -23.37
CA ALA A 191 19.66 -4.42 -24.06
C ALA A 191 19.74 -5.00 -25.48
N ARG A 192 19.29 -6.26 -25.68
CA ARG A 192 19.22 -6.87 -27.00
C ARG A 192 18.19 -6.17 -27.88
N GLN A 193 16.99 -5.92 -27.35
CA GLN A 193 15.93 -5.23 -28.09
C GLN A 193 16.34 -3.81 -28.49
N ARG A 194 17.04 -3.08 -27.61
CA ARG A 194 17.61 -1.76 -27.95
C ARG A 194 18.58 -1.82 -29.14
N ARG A 195 19.48 -2.80 -29.15
CA ARG A 195 20.43 -2.98 -30.27
C ARG A 195 19.71 -3.33 -31.57
N GLU A 196 18.75 -4.26 -31.52
CA GLU A 196 17.94 -4.62 -32.69
C GLU A 196 17.17 -3.41 -33.23
N LEU A 197 16.63 -2.56 -32.36
CA LEU A 197 15.95 -1.33 -32.75
C LEU A 197 16.91 -0.32 -33.40
N GLU A 198 18.11 -0.13 -32.84
CA GLU A 198 19.13 0.75 -33.39
C GLU A 198 19.59 0.28 -34.78
N GLU A 199 19.80 -1.03 -34.97
CA GLU A 199 20.15 -1.63 -36.26
C GLU A 199 19.03 -1.41 -37.30
N PHE A 200 17.77 -1.64 -36.90
CA PHE A 200 16.62 -1.42 -37.76
C PHE A 200 16.45 0.05 -38.15
N GLU A 201 16.63 0.99 -37.22
CA GLU A 201 16.62 2.42 -37.52
C GLU A 201 17.71 2.80 -38.53
N GLN A 202 18.91 2.22 -38.41
CA GLN A 202 20.00 2.44 -39.35
C GLN A 202 19.67 1.90 -40.74
N GLU A 203 19.06 0.72 -40.82
CA GLU A 203 18.57 0.13 -42.07
C GLU A 203 17.54 1.05 -42.74
N LEU A 204 16.55 1.53 -41.99
CA LEU A 204 15.54 2.46 -42.50
C LEU A 204 16.17 3.76 -43.03
N ARG A 205 17.16 4.32 -42.31
CA ARG A 205 17.89 5.51 -42.78
C ARG A 205 18.68 5.23 -44.05
N ALA A 206 19.34 4.08 -44.15
CA ALA A 206 20.08 3.69 -45.34
C ALA A 206 19.14 3.58 -46.55
N ILE A 207 17.98 2.94 -46.39
CA ILE A 207 16.95 2.86 -47.44
C ILE A 207 16.46 4.26 -47.85
N ALA A 208 16.12 5.11 -46.87
CA ALA A 208 15.61 6.45 -47.12
C ALA A 208 16.59 7.38 -47.85
N THR A 209 17.89 7.13 -47.71
CA THR A 209 18.97 7.94 -48.30
C THR A 209 19.55 7.37 -49.58
N ARG A 210 19.21 6.12 -49.94
CA ARG A 210 19.77 5.43 -51.11
C ARG A 210 19.38 6.07 -52.42
N ASP A 211 18.13 6.53 -52.54
CA ASP A 211 17.60 7.07 -53.77
C ASP A 211 17.35 8.58 -53.66
N LYS A 212 17.87 9.36 -54.61
CA LYS A 212 17.57 10.80 -54.70
C LYS A 212 16.11 10.94 -55.13
N PRO A 213 15.24 11.61 -54.35
CA PRO A 213 13.85 11.76 -54.73
C PRO A 213 13.74 12.53 -56.06
N PRO A 214 12.83 12.14 -56.96
CA PRO A 214 12.62 12.85 -58.21
C PRO A 214 12.04 14.25 -57.93
N GLY A 215 12.65 15.29 -58.52
CA GLY A 215 12.25 16.68 -58.37
C GLY A 215 13.37 17.59 -57.86
N ALA A 216 13.42 18.83 -58.37
CA ALA A 216 14.36 19.84 -57.87
C ALA A 216 13.91 20.34 -56.49
N THR A 217 14.81 20.35 -55.51
CA THR A 217 14.55 20.94 -54.19
C THR A 217 14.41 22.46 -54.32
N ALA A 218 13.17 22.95 -54.41
CA ALA A 218 12.91 24.38 -54.42
C ALA A 218 13.18 24.96 -53.03
N LYS A 219 14.26 25.72 -52.85
CA LYS A 219 14.41 26.58 -51.68
C LYS A 219 13.26 27.58 -51.70
N ARG A 220 12.32 27.50 -50.75
CA ARG A 220 11.37 28.59 -50.51
C ARG A 220 12.21 29.83 -50.20
N ARG A 221 12.23 30.81 -51.11
CA ARG A 221 12.81 32.12 -50.84
C ARG A 221 12.08 32.68 -49.62
N GLY A 222 12.83 32.97 -48.56
CA GLY A 222 12.28 33.53 -47.33
C GLY A 222 11.49 34.79 -47.64
N PHE A 223 10.30 34.90 -47.05
CA PHE A 223 9.37 36.02 -47.20
C PHE A 223 9.82 37.31 -46.46
N PHE A 224 11.12 37.46 -46.17
CA PHE A 224 11.66 38.63 -45.50
C PHE A 224 12.92 39.11 -46.20
N THR A 225 12.73 39.92 -47.22
CA THR A 225 13.73 40.88 -47.71
C THR A 225 12.95 42.11 -48.17
N PHE A 226 12.79 43.07 -47.26
CA PHE A 226 12.36 44.45 -47.49
C PHE A 226 13.39 45.35 -46.80
#